data_AF-A0A841IYF1-F1
#
_entry.id   AF-A0A841IYF1-F1
#
_cell.length_a   1.000
_cell.length_b   1.000
_cell.length_c   1.000
_cell.angle_alpha   90.00
_cell.angle_beta   90.00
_cell.angle_gamma   90.00
#
_symmetry.space_group_name_H-M   'P 1'
#
loop_
_entity.id
_entity.type
_entity.pdbx_description
1 polymer ?
#
loop_
_entity_poly.entity_id
_entity_poly.type
_entity_poly.pdbx_seq_one_letter_code
_entity_poly.pdbx_strand_id
1 'polypeptide(L)'
;MTLLRPTYRTSDGERIPGSVRNVFICNMGTYFLTDLVVYADGLVDCWGLMTLEEFAAKLESGWVATEFEEGAEGSLHGIVAWRFSEPDSYIDAESLLAEVRDTVEELNGRPDSSGRCLEALDAFLADPTEPNRAALRKAYLEIPPTQRRYVLGDMDLKDGPLRALVHGPGGTDPLGGRVITEEYYEGALEYFAERKRGAAEIRRRDGVDEPRERRAAAITLEQRFFPDVWPDDAGVLVLRNECPAPIEVDGAVHRTVWHAYWALATDDERRREQIRLAPNGYQAQRLGRESPRRGDWADVRLAVMTRLLRAKFDQHPELAEVLLATGNATLLYNEGDSPFWGGGGRNWLGRLLELVRAELRAARPDR
;
A
#
# COMPACT_ATOMS: atom_id res chain seq x y z
N MET A 1 -18.45 -2.31 -6.22
CA MET A 1 -17.14 -2.03 -5.57
C MET A 1 -17.33 -0.97 -4.51
N THR A 2 -17.45 -1.39 -3.25
CA THR A 2 -17.31 -0.48 -2.11
C THR A 2 -15.83 -0.10 -2.06
N LEU A 3 -15.52 1.19 -2.22
CA LEU A 3 -14.16 1.69 -2.06
C LEU A 3 -13.78 1.58 -0.59
N LEU A 4 -13.16 0.46 -0.22
CA LEU A 4 -12.61 0.22 1.09
C LEU A 4 -11.52 1.26 1.37
N ARG A 5 -11.73 2.09 2.40
CA ARG A 5 -10.77 3.13 2.79
C ARG A 5 -9.78 2.52 3.79
N PRO A 6 -8.46 2.53 3.50
CA PRO A 6 -7.48 1.95 4.40
C PRO A 6 -7.39 2.74 5.72
N THR A 7 -7.25 2.01 6.83
CA THR A 7 -7.03 2.56 8.18
C THR A 7 -6.15 1.61 9.00
N TYR A 8 -5.96 1.88 10.28
CA TYR A 8 -5.26 0.98 11.21
C TYR A 8 -5.64 1.27 12.66
N ARG A 9 -5.41 0.30 13.54
CA ARG A 9 -5.36 0.49 15.01
C ARG A 9 -3.97 0.13 15.54
N THR A 10 -3.60 0.69 16.69
CA THR A 10 -2.39 0.29 17.41
C THR A 10 -2.79 -0.58 18.60
N SER A 11 -2.20 -1.78 18.71
CA SER A 11 -2.38 -2.70 19.83
C SER A 11 -1.01 -3.17 20.28
N ASP A 12 -0.67 -3.02 21.56
CA ASP A 12 0.63 -3.46 22.13
C ASP A 12 1.88 -2.96 21.37
N GLY A 13 1.78 -1.78 20.75
CA GLY A 13 2.86 -1.20 19.94
C GLY A 13 2.91 -1.69 18.49
N GLU A 14 2.08 -2.65 18.11
CA GLU A 14 1.94 -3.14 16.75
C GLU A 14 0.81 -2.42 16.01
N ARG A 15 1.04 -2.16 14.72
CA ARG A 15 0.05 -1.54 13.83
C ARG A 15 -0.74 -2.63 13.13
N ILE A 16 -2.03 -2.71 13.41
CA ILE A 16 -2.95 -3.67 12.81
C ILE A 16 -3.68 -2.96 11.67
N PRO A 17 -3.51 -3.41 10.41
CA PRO A 17 -4.21 -2.85 9.27
C PRO A 17 -5.72 -2.98 9.44
N GLY A 18 -6.46 -2.01 8.90
CA GLY A 18 -7.90 -2.03 8.87
C GLY A 18 -8.47 -1.41 7.61
N SER A 19 -9.77 -1.57 7.45
CA SER A 19 -10.54 -1.08 6.32
C SER A 19 -11.87 -0.50 6.82
N VAL A 20 -12.32 0.59 6.21
CA VAL A 20 -13.56 1.28 6.60
C VAL A 20 -14.63 1.11 5.52
N ARG A 21 -15.84 0.75 5.96
CA ARG A 21 -17.09 0.76 5.18
C ARG A 21 -18.20 1.44 5.96
N ASN A 22 -19.30 1.79 5.29
CA ASN A 22 -20.46 2.37 5.96
C ASN A 22 -21.51 1.32 6.29
N VAL A 23 -22.17 1.51 7.44
CA VAL A 23 -23.32 0.72 7.92
C VAL A 23 -24.31 1.63 8.64
N PHE A 24 -25.50 1.12 8.92
CA PHE A 24 -26.45 1.77 9.81
C PHE A 24 -26.51 1.05 11.16
N ILE A 25 -26.53 1.81 12.25
CA ILE A 25 -26.87 1.30 13.58
C ILE A 25 -28.30 1.70 13.92
N CYS A 26 -29.17 0.75 14.24
CA CYS A 26 -30.48 1.01 14.81
C CYS A 26 -30.37 1.10 16.34
N ASN A 27 -30.65 2.28 16.88
CA ASN A 27 -30.69 2.49 18.32
C ASN A 27 -31.99 3.23 18.68
N MET A 28 -32.83 2.59 19.51
CA MET A 28 -34.12 3.13 19.96
C MET A 28 -35.04 3.58 18.80
N GLY A 29 -35.00 2.88 17.65
CA GLY A 29 -35.84 3.19 16.48
C GLY A 29 -35.29 4.28 15.55
N THR A 30 -34.11 4.83 15.84
CA THR A 30 -33.37 5.75 14.96
C THR A 30 -32.19 5.02 14.32
N TYR A 31 -32.01 5.21 13.01
CA TYR A 31 -30.95 4.59 12.22
C TYR A 31 -29.81 5.58 11.99
N PHE A 32 -28.62 5.28 12.50
CA PHE A 32 -27.44 6.14 12.41
C PHE A 32 -26.49 5.62 11.34
N LEU A 33 -26.28 6.40 10.28
CA LEU A 33 -25.24 6.13 9.30
C LEU A 33 -23.88 6.37 9.97
N THR A 34 -23.04 5.33 10.01
CA THR A 34 -21.74 5.39 10.66
C THR A 34 -20.69 4.58 9.89
N ASP A 35 -19.45 4.68 10.34
CA ASP A 35 -18.33 3.90 9.83
C ASP A 35 -18.22 2.60 10.63
N LEU A 36 -18.15 1.47 9.92
CA LEU A 36 -17.70 0.17 10.42
C LEU A 36 -16.24 0.00 10.01
N VAL A 37 -15.38 -0.16 10.98
CA VAL A 37 -13.97 -0.48 10.78
C VAL A 37 -13.75 -1.96 10.96
N VAL A 38 -13.13 -2.63 9.99
CA VAL A 38 -12.75 -4.04 10.04
C VAL A 38 -11.23 -4.12 10.13
N TYR A 39 -10.70 -4.94 11.04
CA TYR A 39 -9.28 -5.08 11.28
C TYR A 39 -8.75 -6.47 10.88
N ALA A 40 -7.46 -6.54 10.54
CA ALA A 40 -6.81 -7.77 10.08
C ALA A 40 -6.82 -8.90 11.14
N ASP A 41 -6.92 -8.57 12.41
CA ASP A 41 -6.98 -9.52 13.52
C ASP A 41 -8.39 -10.09 13.77
N GLY A 42 -9.37 -9.71 12.95
CA GLY A 42 -10.75 -10.18 13.09
C GLY A 42 -11.56 -9.40 14.13
N LEU A 43 -11.10 -8.24 14.58
CA LEU A 43 -11.94 -7.31 15.33
C LEU A 43 -12.65 -6.35 14.40
N VAL A 44 -13.79 -5.84 14.84
CA VAL A 44 -14.51 -4.76 14.17
C VAL A 44 -14.88 -3.66 15.16
N ASP A 45 -14.95 -2.42 14.70
CA ASP A 45 -15.39 -1.28 15.49
C ASP A 45 -16.53 -0.55 14.77
N CYS A 46 -17.68 -0.51 15.43
CA CYS A 46 -18.85 0.21 14.99
C CYS A 46 -19.61 0.62 16.25
N TRP A 47 -19.24 1.76 16.82
CA TRP A 47 -19.64 2.21 18.18
C TRP A 47 -19.12 1.30 19.31
N GLY A 48 -17.90 0.81 19.15
CA GLY A 48 -17.24 -0.05 20.12
C GLY A 48 -16.55 -1.22 19.44
N LEU A 49 -15.36 -1.55 19.95
CA LEU A 49 -14.57 -2.69 19.47
C LEU A 49 -15.23 -3.99 19.91
N MET A 50 -15.44 -4.91 18.98
CA MET A 50 -16.07 -6.21 19.20
C MET A 50 -15.50 -7.29 18.28
N THR A 51 -15.73 -8.55 18.64
CA THR A 51 -15.40 -9.73 17.83
C THR A 51 -16.38 -9.92 16.67
N LEU A 52 -16.02 -10.75 15.68
CA LEU A 52 -16.94 -11.10 14.59
C LEU A 52 -18.18 -11.85 15.08
N GLU A 53 -18.05 -12.65 16.15
CA GLU A 53 -19.17 -13.35 16.77
C GLU A 53 -20.16 -12.36 17.41
N GLU A 54 -19.65 -11.37 18.15
CA GLU A 54 -20.48 -10.31 18.71
C GLU A 54 -21.12 -9.46 17.62
N PHE A 55 -20.37 -9.13 16.56
CA PHE A 55 -20.89 -8.41 15.41
C PHE A 55 -22.01 -9.18 14.70
N ALA A 56 -21.85 -10.51 14.53
CA ALA A 56 -22.90 -11.37 13.97
C ALA A 56 -24.16 -11.33 14.84
N ALA A 57 -24.03 -11.42 16.17
CA ALA A 57 -25.17 -11.31 17.08
C ALA A 57 -25.86 -9.93 17.00
N LYS A 58 -25.09 -8.86 16.75
CA LYS A 58 -25.62 -7.50 16.55
C LYS A 58 -26.34 -7.32 15.21
N LEU A 59 -25.92 -8.03 14.17
CA LEU A 59 -26.64 -8.11 12.90
C LEU A 59 -27.96 -8.88 13.08
N GLU A 60 -27.91 -10.04 13.73
CA GLU A 60 -29.10 -10.86 14.02
C GLU A 60 -30.14 -10.11 14.87
N SER A 61 -29.69 -9.26 15.80
CA SER A 61 -30.59 -8.45 16.61
C SER A 61 -31.17 -7.22 15.88
N GLY A 62 -30.77 -6.96 14.63
CA GLY A 62 -31.10 -5.74 13.88
C GLY A 62 -30.45 -4.47 14.42
N TRP A 63 -29.49 -4.58 15.34
CA TRP A 63 -28.79 -3.42 15.88
C TRP A 63 -27.81 -2.85 14.85
N VAL A 64 -27.07 -3.70 14.15
CA VAL A 64 -26.51 -3.33 12.85
C VAL A 64 -27.61 -3.57 11.82
N ALA A 65 -28.16 -2.49 11.29
CA ALA A 65 -29.35 -2.54 10.45
C ALA A 65 -29.00 -2.83 8.99
N THR A 66 -29.64 -3.86 8.45
CA THR A 66 -29.70 -4.17 7.02
C THR A 66 -31.12 -4.06 6.46
N GLU A 67 -32.09 -3.73 7.32
CA GLU A 67 -33.49 -3.49 6.98
C GLU A 67 -33.92 -2.17 7.64
N PHE A 68 -34.87 -1.47 7.01
CA PHE A 68 -35.29 -0.13 7.45
C PHE A 68 -36.80 0.01 7.42
N GLU A 69 -37.36 0.66 8.43
CA GLU A 69 -38.80 0.90 8.55
C GLU A 69 -39.23 2.19 7.83
N GLU A 70 -40.38 2.14 7.16
CA GLU A 70 -41.01 3.32 6.53
C GLU A 70 -41.26 4.42 7.58
N GLY A 71 -40.84 5.64 7.26
CA GLY A 71 -41.02 6.80 8.14
C GLY A 71 -40.10 6.84 9.37
N ALA A 72 -39.25 5.83 9.58
CA ALA A 72 -38.26 5.84 10.66
C ALA A 72 -37.21 6.94 10.44
N GLU A 73 -36.63 7.41 11.54
CA GLU A 73 -35.65 8.50 11.49
C GLU A 73 -34.27 7.96 11.10
N GLY A 74 -33.68 8.52 10.05
CA GLY A 74 -32.29 8.34 9.67
C GLY A 74 -31.45 9.53 10.13
N SER A 75 -30.21 9.28 10.55
CA SER A 75 -29.29 10.31 11.04
C SER A 75 -27.89 10.11 10.50
N LEU A 76 -27.30 11.20 10.02
CA LEU A 76 -25.87 11.34 9.79
C LEU A 76 -25.38 12.36 10.81
N HIS A 77 -24.68 11.88 11.83
CA HIS A 77 -24.36 12.64 13.03
C HIS A 77 -23.71 14.00 12.73
N GLY A 78 -24.27 15.07 13.30
CA GLY A 78 -23.76 16.44 13.14
C GLY A 78 -23.98 17.06 11.76
N ILE A 79 -24.61 16.35 10.83
CA ILE A 79 -24.81 16.83 9.45
C ILE A 79 -26.30 16.96 9.14
N VAL A 80 -27.07 15.86 9.22
CA VAL A 80 -28.48 15.87 8.83
C VAL A 80 -29.26 14.72 9.49
N ALA A 81 -30.55 14.94 9.74
CA ALA A 81 -31.51 13.90 10.04
C ALA A 81 -32.64 13.92 9.00
N TRP A 82 -33.21 12.76 8.69
CA TRP A 82 -34.27 12.59 7.70
C TRP A 82 -35.22 11.48 8.11
N ARG A 83 -36.29 11.26 7.33
CA ARG A 83 -37.15 10.07 7.46
C ARG A 83 -37.06 9.23 6.21
N PHE A 84 -36.98 7.91 6.37
CA PHE A 84 -37.01 7.00 5.23
C PHE A 84 -38.39 7.05 4.55
N SER A 85 -38.38 7.00 3.22
CA SER A 85 -39.56 6.80 2.40
C SER A 85 -39.21 5.77 1.33
N GLU A 86 -40.00 4.69 1.31
CA GLU A 86 -39.82 3.50 0.49
C GLU A 86 -38.39 2.93 0.54
N PRO A 87 -37.84 2.62 1.74
CA PRO A 87 -36.47 2.15 1.83
C PRO A 87 -36.31 0.79 1.16
N ASP A 88 -35.27 0.66 0.34
CA ASP A 88 -34.88 -0.59 -0.30
C ASP A 88 -33.46 -0.97 0.13
N SER A 89 -33.29 -2.23 0.53
CA SER A 89 -32.04 -2.75 1.09
C SER A 89 -31.39 -3.72 0.12
N TYR A 90 -30.16 -3.40 -0.27
CA TYR A 90 -29.41 -4.18 -1.28
C TYR A 90 -28.47 -5.22 -0.66
N ILE A 91 -28.41 -5.32 0.66
CA ILE A 91 -27.57 -6.25 1.40
C ILE A 91 -28.32 -6.75 2.62
N ASP A 92 -28.24 -8.05 2.89
CA ASP A 92 -28.79 -8.67 4.09
C ASP A 92 -27.68 -8.91 5.14
N ALA A 93 -28.09 -9.32 6.35
CA ALA A 93 -27.18 -9.57 7.46
C ALA A 93 -26.11 -10.63 7.16
N GLU A 94 -26.51 -11.73 6.49
CA GLU A 94 -25.60 -12.82 6.14
C GLU A 94 -24.54 -12.37 5.13
N SER A 95 -24.95 -11.66 4.08
CA SER A 95 -24.09 -11.10 3.05
C SER A 95 -23.13 -10.06 3.62
N LEU A 96 -23.61 -9.18 4.51
CA LEU A 96 -22.76 -8.19 5.18
C LEU A 96 -21.69 -8.87 6.06
N LEU A 97 -22.06 -9.88 6.84
CA LEU A 97 -21.11 -10.65 7.64
C LEU A 97 -20.07 -11.36 6.77
N ALA A 98 -20.51 -11.96 5.66
CA ALA A 98 -19.62 -12.63 4.71
C ALA A 98 -18.63 -11.64 4.07
N GLU A 99 -19.08 -10.47 3.65
CA GLU A 99 -18.19 -9.41 3.13
C GLU A 99 -17.21 -8.89 4.19
N VAL A 100 -17.61 -8.80 5.46
CA VAL A 100 -16.72 -8.43 6.56
C VAL A 100 -15.63 -9.50 6.75
N ARG A 101 -15.99 -10.79 6.69
CA ARG A 101 -15.02 -11.89 6.74
C ARG A 101 -14.04 -11.85 5.57
N ASP A 102 -14.53 -11.61 4.36
CA ASP A 102 -13.67 -11.45 3.19
C ASP A 102 -12.71 -10.26 3.36
N THR A 103 -13.17 -9.14 3.93
CA THR A 103 -12.31 -7.99 4.25
C THR A 103 -11.18 -8.37 5.22
N VAL A 104 -11.43 -9.26 6.20
CA VAL A 104 -10.39 -9.77 7.09
C VAL A 104 -9.36 -10.61 6.32
N GLU A 105 -9.80 -11.47 5.41
CA GLU A 105 -8.89 -12.27 4.56
C GLU A 105 -8.01 -11.39 3.67
N GLU A 106 -8.62 -10.39 3.01
CA GLU A 106 -7.91 -9.40 2.19
C GLU A 106 -6.83 -8.65 2.99
N LEU A 107 -7.17 -8.18 4.20
CA LEU A 107 -6.23 -7.47 5.08
C LEU A 107 -5.06 -8.35 5.53
N ASN A 108 -5.23 -9.68 5.55
CA ASN A 108 -4.18 -10.65 5.83
C ASN A 108 -3.42 -11.13 4.59
N GLY A 109 -3.79 -10.64 3.40
CA GLY A 109 -3.21 -11.09 2.13
C GLY A 109 -3.53 -12.56 1.80
N ARG A 110 -4.61 -13.10 2.38
CA ARG A 110 -5.12 -14.44 2.06
C ARG A 110 -6.25 -14.34 1.02
N PRO A 111 -6.51 -15.40 0.24
CA PRO A 111 -7.62 -15.39 -0.71
C PRO A 111 -8.97 -15.23 0.01
N ASP A 112 -9.69 -14.18 -0.32
CA ASP A 112 -11.10 -13.98 0.01
C ASP A 112 -11.99 -14.95 -0.78
N SER A 113 -13.32 -14.90 -0.59
CA SER A 113 -14.24 -15.77 -1.33
C SER A 113 -14.10 -15.66 -2.85
N SER A 114 -13.89 -14.43 -3.37
CA SER A 114 -13.68 -14.19 -4.79
C SER A 114 -12.39 -14.85 -5.28
N GLY A 115 -11.28 -14.65 -4.55
CA GLY A 115 -10.00 -15.27 -4.83
C GLY A 115 -10.06 -16.79 -4.85
N ARG A 116 -10.69 -17.40 -3.84
CA ARG A 116 -10.90 -18.87 -3.78
C ARG A 116 -11.73 -19.38 -4.95
N CYS A 117 -12.75 -18.62 -5.40
CA CYS A 117 -13.53 -18.99 -6.57
C CYS A 117 -12.71 -18.92 -7.87
N LEU A 118 -11.86 -17.90 -8.02
CA LEU A 118 -10.97 -17.78 -9.18
C LEU A 118 -9.90 -18.89 -9.19
N GLU A 119 -9.39 -19.32 -8.04
CA GLU A 119 -8.51 -20.48 -7.94
C GLU A 119 -9.22 -21.78 -8.36
N ALA A 120 -10.47 -21.97 -7.92
CA ALA A 120 -11.29 -23.11 -8.33
C ALA A 120 -11.62 -23.08 -9.83
N LEU A 121 -11.78 -21.88 -10.40
CA LEU A 121 -11.99 -21.67 -11.83
C LEU A 121 -10.74 -22.08 -12.61
N ASP A 122 -9.56 -21.67 -12.16
CA ASP A 122 -8.30 -22.06 -12.79
C ASP A 122 -8.11 -23.58 -12.78
N ALA A 123 -8.43 -24.24 -11.66
CA ALA A 123 -8.39 -25.70 -11.56
C ALA A 123 -9.38 -26.36 -12.53
N PHE A 124 -10.61 -25.84 -12.62
CA PHE A 124 -11.61 -26.32 -13.57
C PHE A 124 -11.21 -26.12 -15.03
N LEU A 125 -10.64 -24.97 -15.39
CA LEU A 125 -10.17 -24.70 -16.76
C LEU A 125 -8.96 -25.55 -17.15
N ALA A 126 -8.13 -25.94 -16.17
CA ALA A 126 -7.00 -26.85 -16.39
C ALA A 126 -7.46 -28.31 -16.58
N ASP A 127 -8.47 -28.74 -15.84
CA ASP A 127 -9.04 -30.08 -15.90
C ASP A 127 -10.59 -30.02 -15.78
N PRO A 128 -11.33 -29.95 -16.91
CA PRO A 128 -12.78 -29.71 -16.94
C PRO A 128 -13.66 -30.89 -16.50
N THR A 129 -13.36 -31.50 -15.36
CA THR A 129 -14.09 -32.64 -14.79
C THR A 129 -15.28 -32.17 -13.94
N GLU A 130 -16.29 -33.04 -13.77
CA GLU A 130 -17.45 -32.72 -12.92
C GLU A 130 -17.08 -32.47 -11.44
N PRO A 131 -16.11 -33.19 -10.82
CA PRO A 131 -15.61 -32.84 -9.49
C PRO A 131 -15.05 -31.42 -9.41
N ASN A 132 -14.24 -30.98 -10.39
CA ASN A 132 -13.70 -29.62 -10.42
C ASN A 132 -14.80 -28.58 -10.67
N ARG A 133 -15.81 -28.92 -11.49
CA ARG A 133 -16.99 -28.07 -11.70
C ARG A 133 -17.81 -27.92 -10.43
N ALA A 134 -18.01 -29.00 -9.67
CA ALA A 134 -18.69 -28.96 -8.38
C ALA A 134 -17.93 -28.13 -7.35
N ALA A 135 -16.60 -28.23 -7.33
CA ALA A 135 -15.75 -27.38 -6.50
C ALA A 135 -15.87 -25.89 -6.89
N LEU A 136 -15.82 -25.58 -8.19
CA LEU A 136 -16.04 -24.23 -8.71
C LEU A 136 -17.43 -23.70 -8.34
N ARG A 137 -18.49 -24.51 -8.51
CA ARG A 137 -19.86 -24.16 -8.12
C ARG A 137 -19.95 -23.86 -6.63
N LYS A 138 -19.35 -24.70 -5.79
CA LYS A 138 -19.32 -24.47 -4.34
C LYS A 138 -18.64 -23.15 -4.01
N ALA A 139 -17.44 -22.91 -4.54
CA ALA A 139 -16.69 -21.68 -4.29
C ALA A 139 -17.43 -20.42 -4.79
N TYR A 140 -18.10 -20.50 -5.96
CA TYR A 140 -18.93 -19.41 -6.47
C TYR A 140 -20.09 -19.06 -5.53
N LEU A 141 -20.74 -20.06 -4.95
CA LEU A 141 -21.85 -19.85 -4.01
C LEU A 141 -21.38 -19.32 -2.65
N GLU A 142 -20.13 -19.54 -2.26
CA GLU A 142 -19.53 -18.94 -1.05
C GLU A 142 -19.27 -17.43 -1.19
N ILE A 143 -19.19 -16.90 -2.41
CA ILE A 143 -19.07 -15.45 -2.62
C ILE A 143 -20.37 -14.78 -2.14
N PRO A 144 -20.30 -13.67 -1.37
CA PRO A 144 -21.47 -12.89 -1.00
C PRO A 144 -22.32 -12.54 -2.24
N PRO A 145 -23.66 -12.73 -2.22
CA PRO A 145 -24.54 -12.45 -3.36
C PRO A 145 -24.34 -11.07 -4.00
N THR A 146 -24.10 -10.06 -3.17
CA THR A 146 -23.80 -8.67 -3.52
C THR A 146 -22.49 -8.49 -4.30
N GLN A 147 -21.53 -9.40 -4.13
CA GLN A 147 -20.20 -9.35 -4.76
C GLN A 147 -20.07 -10.27 -5.97
N ARG A 148 -20.85 -11.36 -6.05
CA ARG A 148 -20.80 -12.35 -7.15
C ARG A 148 -20.75 -11.71 -8.53
N ARG A 149 -21.64 -10.74 -8.77
CA ARG A 149 -21.76 -10.04 -10.05
C ARG A 149 -20.47 -9.34 -10.50
N TYR A 150 -19.58 -9.01 -9.57
CA TYR A 150 -18.35 -8.25 -9.81
C TYR A 150 -17.09 -9.13 -9.77
N VAL A 151 -17.20 -10.43 -9.50
CA VAL A 151 -16.06 -11.34 -9.29
C VAL A 151 -15.04 -11.34 -10.44
N LEU A 152 -15.51 -11.14 -11.69
CA LEU A 152 -14.64 -11.09 -12.86
C LEU A 152 -14.08 -9.69 -13.14
N GLY A 153 -14.57 -8.64 -12.48
CA GLY A 153 -14.22 -7.24 -12.78
C GLY A 153 -14.64 -6.77 -14.18
N ASP A 154 -15.43 -7.55 -14.89
CA ASP A 154 -15.94 -7.26 -16.23
C ASP A 154 -17.31 -6.58 -16.12
N MET A 155 -17.45 -5.35 -16.59
CA MET A 155 -18.70 -4.60 -16.42
C MET A 155 -19.76 -4.94 -17.47
N ASP A 156 -19.33 -5.51 -18.61
CA ASP A 156 -20.21 -5.84 -19.72
C ASP A 156 -20.84 -7.22 -19.50
N LEU A 157 -20.00 -8.22 -19.29
CA LEU A 157 -20.42 -9.62 -19.12
C LEU A 157 -20.60 -10.03 -17.66
N LYS A 158 -20.02 -9.26 -16.72
CA LYS A 158 -20.17 -9.47 -15.27
C LYS A 158 -19.74 -10.88 -14.89
N ASP A 159 -20.52 -11.59 -14.10
CA ASP A 159 -20.27 -12.98 -13.74
C ASP A 159 -20.93 -13.98 -14.70
N GLY A 160 -21.53 -13.52 -15.81
CA GLY A 160 -22.23 -14.37 -16.78
C GLY A 160 -21.39 -15.56 -17.28
N PRO A 161 -20.16 -15.34 -17.78
CA PRO A 161 -19.28 -16.43 -18.20
C PRO A 161 -19.00 -17.43 -17.08
N LEU A 162 -18.81 -16.94 -15.85
CA LEU A 162 -18.57 -17.81 -14.69
C LEU A 162 -19.80 -18.65 -14.36
N ARG A 163 -21.00 -18.05 -14.37
CA ARG A 163 -22.28 -18.76 -14.17
C ARG A 163 -22.50 -19.84 -15.22
N ALA A 164 -22.17 -19.58 -16.48
CA ALA A 164 -22.24 -20.58 -17.55
C ALA A 164 -21.38 -21.82 -17.22
N LEU A 165 -20.13 -21.62 -16.77
CA LEU A 165 -19.25 -22.72 -16.39
C LEU A 165 -19.70 -23.46 -15.13
N VAL A 166 -20.19 -22.72 -14.13
CA VAL A 166 -20.71 -23.26 -12.87
C VAL A 166 -21.92 -24.16 -13.10
N HIS A 167 -22.84 -23.76 -13.97
CA HIS A 167 -24.09 -24.51 -14.22
C HIS A 167 -23.93 -25.60 -15.28
N GLY A 168 -23.07 -25.38 -16.28
CA GLY A 168 -22.81 -26.30 -17.39
C GLY A 168 -23.99 -26.42 -18.36
N PRO A 169 -23.80 -27.08 -19.52
CA PRO A 169 -24.84 -27.23 -20.53
C PRO A 169 -26.08 -27.96 -20.00
N GLY A 170 -27.26 -27.45 -20.32
CA GLY A 170 -28.55 -27.97 -19.84
C GLY A 170 -28.88 -27.59 -18.39
N GLY A 171 -27.96 -26.98 -17.65
CA GLY A 171 -28.22 -26.40 -16.34
C GLY A 171 -29.04 -25.12 -16.44
N THR A 172 -29.81 -24.80 -15.40
CA THR A 172 -30.55 -23.54 -15.30
C THR A 172 -29.76 -22.56 -14.44
N ASP A 173 -29.49 -21.37 -14.97
CA ASP A 173 -28.93 -20.25 -14.23
C ASP A 173 -30.03 -19.60 -13.36
N PRO A 174 -29.96 -19.68 -12.02
CA PRO A 174 -30.99 -19.18 -11.12
C PRO A 174 -31.18 -17.66 -11.19
N LEU A 175 -30.12 -16.91 -11.57
CA LEU A 175 -30.13 -15.45 -11.61
C LEU A 175 -30.50 -14.91 -12.99
N GLY A 176 -30.22 -15.67 -14.06
CA GLY A 176 -30.54 -15.30 -15.44
C GLY A 176 -31.85 -15.87 -15.98
N GLY A 177 -32.41 -16.90 -15.32
CA GLY A 177 -33.66 -17.56 -15.71
C GLY A 177 -33.59 -18.28 -17.05
N ARG A 178 -32.39 -18.58 -17.54
CA ARG A 178 -32.15 -19.21 -18.85
C ARG A 178 -31.42 -20.54 -18.68
N VAL A 179 -31.77 -21.49 -19.54
CA VAL A 179 -31.00 -22.75 -19.68
C VAL A 179 -29.68 -22.40 -20.37
N ILE A 180 -28.58 -22.91 -19.82
CA ILE A 180 -27.26 -22.77 -20.42
C ILE A 180 -27.21 -23.66 -21.65
N THR A 181 -27.15 -23.04 -22.83
CA THR A 181 -26.97 -23.74 -24.11
C THR A 181 -25.51 -24.17 -24.26
N GLU A 182 -25.26 -25.17 -25.11
CA GLU A 182 -23.90 -25.59 -25.47
C GLU A 182 -23.09 -24.40 -26.03
N GLU A 183 -23.70 -23.62 -26.93
CA GLU A 183 -23.10 -22.42 -27.52
C GLU A 183 -22.67 -21.39 -26.46
N TYR A 184 -23.52 -21.14 -25.45
CA TYR A 184 -23.18 -20.19 -24.39
C TYR A 184 -22.06 -20.70 -23.49
N TYR A 185 -22.06 -22.00 -23.22
CA TYR A 185 -21.00 -22.66 -22.44
C TYR A 185 -19.65 -22.63 -23.17
N GLU A 186 -19.63 -22.94 -24.47
CA GLU A 186 -18.43 -22.84 -25.31
C GLU A 186 -17.91 -21.39 -25.37
N GLY A 187 -18.81 -20.41 -25.56
CA GLY A 187 -18.44 -19.00 -25.52
C GLY A 187 -17.84 -18.55 -24.18
N ALA A 188 -18.29 -19.12 -23.06
CA ALA A 188 -17.69 -18.86 -21.75
C ALA A 188 -16.28 -19.45 -21.63
N LEU A 189 -16.02 -20.65 -22.17
CA LEU A 189 -14.68 -21.23 -22.22
C LEU A 189 -13.74 -20.36 -23.08
N GLU A 190 -14.21 -19.89 -24.22
CA GLU A 190 -13.45 -18.99 -25.09
C GLU A 190 -13.14 -17.66 -24.41
N TYR A 191 -14.11 -17.05 -23.72
CA TYR A 191 -13.91 -15.85 -22.92
C TYR A 191 -12.72 -15.97 -21.95
N PHE A 192 -12.64 -17.06 -21.19
CA PHE A 192 -11.53 -17.25 -20.25
C PHE A 192 -10.22 -17.59 -20.95
N ALA A 193 -10.26 -18.28 -22.10
CA ALA A 193 -9.08 -18.52 -22.91
C ALA A 193 -8.50 -17.21 -23.49
N GLU A 194 -9.36 -16.31 -23.98
CA GLU A 194 -8.99 -14.98 -24.45
C GLU A 194 -8.43 -14.13 -23.32
N ARG A 195 -9.09 -14.11 -22.16
CA ARG A 195 -8.61 -13.38 -20.98
C ARG A 195 -7.22 -13.86 -20.55
N LYS A 196 -6.96 -15.16 -20.60
CA LYS A 196 -5.62 -15.74 -20.30
C LYS A 196 -4.58 -15.34 -21.34
N ARG A 197 -4.93 -15.33 -22.64
CA ARG A 197 -4.06 -14.83 -23.72
C ARG A 197 -3.76 -13.34 -23.57
N GLY A 198 -4.79 -12.52 -23.31
CA GLY A 198 -4.69 -11.10 -23.06
C GLY A 198 -3.81 -10.79 -21.84
N ALA A 199 -3.99 -11.50 -20.72
CA ALA A 199 -3.11 -11.36 -19.56
C ALA A 199 -1.66 -11.80 -19.83
N ALA A 200 -1.42 -12.74 -20.74
CA ALA A 200 -0.08 -13.13 -21.18
C ALA A 200 0.54 -12.10 -22.14
N GLU A 201 -0.25 -11.48 -23.01
CA GLU A 201 0.19 -10.39 -23.88
C GLU A 201 0.44 -9.10 -23.10
N ILE A 202 -0.45 -8.75 -22.17
CA ILE A 202 -0.25 -7.67 -21.20
C ILE A 202 1.00 -7.96 -20.39
N ARG A 203 1.21 -9.14 -19.79
CA ARG A 203 2.49 -9.45 -19.11
C ARG A 203 3.73 -9.40 -20.02
N ARG A 204 3.57 -9.53 -21.34
CA ARG A 204 4.66 -9.31 -22.31
C ARG A 204 4.86 -7.82 -22.63
N ARG A 205 3.82 -6.99 -22.51
CA ARG A 205 3.81 -5.54 -22.77
C ARG A 205 4.09 -4.69 -21.52
N ASP A 206 3.57 -5.09 -20.36
CA ASP A 206 3.82 -4.57 -19.03
C ASP A 206 5.27 -4.87 -18.68
N GLY A 207 6.08 -3.88 -19.06
CA GLY A 207 7.34 -3.49 -18.46
C GLY A 207 8.42 -4.55 -18.42
N VAL A 208 9.40 -4.41 -19.32
CA VAL A 208 10.80 -4.70 -18.96
C VAL A 208 11.17 -3.98 -17.64
N ASP A 209 10.55 -2.84 -17.36
CA ASP A 209 10.85 -1.93 -16.26
C ASP A 209 9.94 -2.08 -15.02
N GLU A 210 8.91 -2.94 -15.05
CA GLU A 210 8.11 -3.17 -13.85
C GLU A 210 8.88 -4.04 -12.83
N PRO A 211 8.93 -3.66 -11.54
CA PRO A 211 9.68 -4.43 -10.55
C PRO A 211 9.10 -5.85 -10.40
N ARG A 212 9.77 -6.85 -10.97
CA ARG A 212 9.37 -8.26 -10.87
C ARG A 212 9.72 -8.89 -9.52
N GLU A 213 10.58 -8.26 -8.74
CA GLU A 213 11.06 -8.77 -7.47
C GLU A 213 10.33 -8.14 -6.27
N ARG A 214 10.05 -8.96 -5.25
CA ARG A 214 9.64 -8.45 -3.94
C ARG A 214 10.76 -7.58 -3.39
N ARG A 215 10.45 -6.32 -3.06
CA ARG A 215 11.41 -5.42 -2.40
C ARG A 215 11.82 -6.04 -1.05
N ALA A 216 13.11 -6.06 -0.78
CA ALA A 216 13.63 -6.37 0.54
C ALA A 216 13.05 -5.40 1.58
N ALA A 217 13.03 -5.84 2.84
CA ALA A 217 12.54 -5.03 3.95
C ALA A 217 13.21 -3.65 3.95
N ALA A 218 12.42 -2.61 4.23
CA ALA A 218 12.94 -1.25 4.27
C ALA A 218 14.05 -1.12 5.32
N ILE A 219 15.12 -0.40 4.97
CA ILE A 219 16.23 -0.10 5.88
C ILE A 219 16.05 1.33 6.33
N THR A 220 15.86 1.52 7.64
CA THR A 220 15.80 2.85 8.24
C THR A 220 17.20 3.30 8.64
N LEU A 221 17.65 4.41 8.06
CA LEU A 221 18.85 5.11 8.48
C LEU A 221 18.46 5.99 9.68
N GLU A 222 18.63 5.47 10.89
CA GLU A 222 18.31 6.21 12.12
C GLU A 222 19.27 7.38 12.37
N GLN A 223 18.74 8.50 12.84
CA GLN A 223 19.58 9.62 13.28
C GLN A 223 20.24 9.26 14.60
N ARG A 224 21.57 9.08 14.59
CA ARG A 224 22.37 8.81 15.79
C ARG A 224 23.45 9.85 15.98
N PHE A 225 23.40 10.54 17.11
CA PHE A 225 24.39 11.53 17.48
C PHE A 225 25.65 10.86 18.04
N PHE A 226 26.76 10.95 17.32
CA PHE A 226 28.09 10.51 17.76
C PHE A 226 28.97 11.75 18.02
N PRO A 227 29.07 12.24 19.26
CA PRO A 227 29.77 13.48 19.58
C PRO A 227 31.28 13.41 19.34
N ASP A 228 31.91 12.26 19.63
CA ASP A 228 33.37 12.14 19.68
C ASP A 228 33.94 11.35 18.50
N VAL A 229 33.51 10.10 18.32
CA VAL A 229 34.04 9.19 17.29
C VAL A 229 32.92 8.35 16.69
N TRP A 230 32.94 8.18 15.37
CA TRP A 230 32.05 7.25 14.67
C TRP A 230 32.53 5.82 14.88
N PRO A 231 31.64 4.85 15.16
CA PRO A 231 32.06 3.47 15.37
C PRO A 231 32.64 2.86 14.09
N ASP A 232 33.69 2.05 14.23
CA ASP A 232 34.34 1.36 13.11
C ASP A 232 33.37 0.38 12.40
N ASP A 233 32.34 -0.11 13.09
CA ASP A 233 31.30 -1.01 12.61
C ASP A 233 29.93 -0.32 12.42
N ALA A 234 29.92 0.97 12.03
CA ALA A 234 28.71 1.77 11.84
C ALA A 234 27.67 1.17 10.86
N GLY A 235 28.02 0.10 10.12
CA GLY A 235 27.11 -0.66 9.26
C GLY A 235 26.42 0.25 8.25
N VAL A 236 25.09 0.18 8.16
CA VAL A 236 24.31 1.03 7.24
C VAL A 236 24.34 2.53 7.59
N LEU A 237 24.74 2.91 8.81
CA LEU A 237 24.79 4.32 9.21
C LEU A 237 25.87 5.12 8.49
N VAL A 238 26.88 4.45 7.91
CA VAL A 238 27.88 5.12 7.07
C VAL A 238 27.26 5.80 5.85
N LEU A 239 26.04 5.42 5.46
CA LEU A 239 25.29 6.05 4.37
C LEU A 239 24.78 7.46 4.72
N ARG A 240 24.76 7.83 6.01
CA ARG A 240 24.28 9.14 6.47
C ARG A 240 25.22 10.29 6.09
N ASN A 241 24.66 11.48 5.94
CA ASN A 241 25.38 12.65 5.45
C ASN A 241 26.29 13.32 6.50
N GLU A 242 26.05 13.00 7.77
CA GLU A 242 26.91 13.36 8.90
C GLU A 242 28.09 12.42 9.12
N CYS A 243 28.15 11.28 8.41
CA CYS A 243 29.26 10.34 8.49
C CYS A 243 30.57 11.03 8.01
N PRO A 244 31.67 10.98 8.78
CA PRO A 244 33.00 11.42 8.36
C PRO A 244 33.47 10.64 7.14
N ALA A 245 33.36 11.29 5.98
CA ALA A 245 33.79 10.81 4.68
C ALA A 245 34.24 12.06 3.93
N PRO A 246 35.54 12.44 4.03
CA PRO A 246 36.02 13.69 3.45
C PRO A 246 35.85 13.69 1.93
N ILE A 247 35.09 14.65 1.43
CA ILE A 247 34.83 14.81 0.00
C ILE A 247 35.47 16.09 -0.52
N GLU A 248 36.11 16.00 -1.68
CA GLU A 248 36.56 17.16 -2.44
C GLU A 248 35.48 17.61 -3.41
N VAL A 249 35.08 18.89 -3.32
CA VAL A 249 34.03 19.51 -4.14
C VAL A 249 34.46 20.93 -4.50
N ASP A 250 34.46 21.25 -5.79
CA ASP A 250 34.83 22.57 -6.33
C ASP A 250 36.22 23.07 -5.81
N GLY A 251 37.17 22.14 -5.62
CA GLY A 251 38.54 22.41 -5.14
C GLY A 251 38.68 22.58 -3.62
N ALA A 252 37.61 22.35 -2.84
CA ALA A 252 37.63 22.41 -1.39
C ALA A 252 37.31 21.04 -0.76
N VAL A 253 38.07 20.67 0.27
CA VAL A 253 37.81 19.44 1.04
C VAL A 253 36.84 19.74 2.19
N HIS A 254 35.76 18.96 2.25
CA HIS A 254 34.73 19.02 3.28
C HIS A 254 34.69 17.70 4.05
N ARG A 255 34.68 17.77 5.38
CA ARG A 255 34.76 16.57 6.25
C ARG A 255 33.58 15.60 6.08
N THR A 256 32.40 16.12 5.74
CA THR A 256 31.19 15.32 5.50
C THR A 256 30.34 15.97 4.40
N VAL A 257 29.37 15.23 3.85
CA VAL A 257 28.36 15.76 2.93
C VAL A 257 27.60 16.94 3.55
N TRP A 258 27.26 16.88 4.84
CA TRP A 258 26.63 18.02 5.52
C TRP A 258 27.51 19.29 5.53
N HIS A 259 28.83 19.18 5.70
CA HIS A 259 29.70 20.37 5.63
C HIS A 259 29.63 21.01 4.24
N ALA A 260 29.74 20.20 3.19
CA ALA A 260 29.65 20.70 1.82
C ALA A 260 28.27 21.26 1.49
N TYR A 261 27.19 20.55 1.84
CA TYR A 261 25.82 20.95 1.54
C TYR A 261 25.46 22.30 2.18
N TRP A 262 25.79 22.47 3.46
CA TRP A 262 25.46 23.71 4.16
C TRP A 262 26.37 24.88 3.77
N ALA A 263 27.63 24.62 3.41
CA ALA A 263 28.49 25.66 2.85
C ALA A 263 27.97 26.12 1.48
N LEU A 264 27.57 25.20 0.60
CA LEU A 264 27.00 25.55 -0.72
C LEU A 264 25.59 26.16 -0.64
N ALA A 265 24.95 26.14 0.52
CA ALA A 265 23.61 26.70 0.75
C ALA A 265 23.60 28.21 0.97
N THR A 266 24.75 28.85 1.15
CA THR A 266 24.87 30.27 1.50
C THR A 266 25.92 30.97 0.62
N ASP A 267 25.65 32.22 0.24
CA ASP A 267 26.60 33.05 -0.50
C ASP A 267 27.59 33.79 0.43
N ASP A 268 27.33 33.80 1.75
CA ASP A 268 28.18 34.44 2.75
C ASP A 268 29.49 33.65 2.96
N GLU A 269 30.59 34.18 2.43
CA GLU A 269 31.93 33.56 2.47
C GLU A 269 32.40 33.27 3.91
N ARG A 270 32.10 34.17 4.86
CA ARG A 270 32.49 33.97 6.26
C ARG A 270 31.71 32.80 6.86
N ARG A 271 30.42 32.69 6.56
CA ARG A 271 29.60 31.55 7.01
C ARG A 271 30.04 30.25 6.34
N ARG A 272 30.38 30.27 5.05
CA ARG A 272 30.93 29.11 4.33
C ARG A 272 32.15 28.54 5.02
N GLU A 273 33.11 29.38 5.37
CA GLU A 273 34.32 28.94 6.05
C GLU A 273 34.05 28.43 7.47
N GLN A 274 33.15 29.09 8.22
CA GLN A 274 32.74 28.63 9.55
C GLN A 274 32.07 27.25 9.50
N ILE A 275 31.21 27.01 8.51
CA ILE A 275 30.55 25.71 8.31
C ILE A 275 31.59 24.66 7.91
N ARG A 276 32.53 24.99 7.02
CA ARG A 276 33.58 24.08 6.56
C ARG A 276 34.50 23.64 7.69
N LEU A 277 34.85 24.55 8.60
CA LEU A 277 35.71 24.29 9.76
C LEU A 277 34.97 23.74 10.99
N ALA A 278 33.66 23.48 10.89
CA ALA A 278 32.89 22.97 12.00
C ALA A 278 33.45 21.63 12.52
N PRO A 279 33.38 21.36 13.84
CA PRO A 279 34.02 20.19 14.43
C PRO A 279 33.30 18.87 14.08
N ASN A 280 32.04 18.90 13.63
CA ASN A 280 31.30 17.72 13.19
C ASN A 280 30.09 18.13 12.33
N GLY A 281 29.47 17.14 11.68
CA GLY A 281 28.33 17.36 10.78
C GLY A 281 27.18 18.10 11.45
N TYR A 282 26.86 17.79 12.71
CA TYR A 282 25.78 18.45 13.44
C TYR A 282 26.02 19.94 13.62
N GLN A 283 27.25 20.35 13.96
CA GLN A 283 27.59 21.76 14.07
C GLN A 283 27.58 22.46 12.70
N ALA A 284 28.04 21.78 11.65
CA ALA A 284 27.92 22.28 10.28
C ALA A 284 26.45 22.52 9.88
N GLN A 285 25.56 21.57 10.22
CA GLN A 285 24.12 21.71 9.99
C GLN A 285 23.52 22.86 10.77
N ARG A 286 23.86 23.01 12.06
CA ARG A 286 23.35 24.10 12.89
C ARG A 286 23.78 25.46 12.34
N LEU A 287 25.06 25.65 12.06
CA LEU A 287 25.59 26.87 11.45
C LEU A 287 24.96 27.15 10.08
N GLY A 288 24.80 26.10 9.28
CA GLY A 288 24.10 26.15 8.00
C GLY A 288 22.67 26.63 8.15
N ARG A 289 21.89 26.06 9.07
CA ARG A 289 20.51 26.45 9.36
C ARG A 289 20.38 27.93 9.75
N GLU A 290 21.34 28.45 10.52
CA GLU A 290 21.42 29.85 10.97
C GLU A 290 21.94 30.82 9.89
N SER A 291 22.47 30.31 8.77
CA SER A 291 23.04 31.13 7.69
C SER A 291 22.00 31.54 6.64
N PRO A 292 22.13 32.73 6.03
CA PRO A 292 21.26 33.17 4.95
C PRO A 292 21.36 32.20 3.76
N ARG A 293 20.24 31.93 3.11
CA ARG A 293 20.22 31.06 1.92
C ARG A 293 20.60 31.84 0.68
N ARG A 294 21.30 31.17 -0.24
CA ARG A 294 21.40 31.67 -1.62
C ARG A 294 20.02 31.74 -2.27
N GLY A 295 19.84 32.68 -3.21
CA GLY A 295 18.52 33.04 -3.74
C GLY A 295 17.78 31.90 -4.47
N ASP A 296 18.50 31.04 -5.17
CA ASP A 296 17.99 29.91 -5.96
C ASP A 296 17.96 28.58 -5.18
N TRP A 297 18.24 28.59 -3.86
CA TRP A 297 18.49 27.36 -3.10
C TRP A 297 17.35 26.34 -3.17
N ALA A 298 16.11 26.83 -3.25
CA ALA A 298 14.96 25.95 -3.27
C ALA A 298 14.92 25.04 -4.52
N ASP A 299 15.40 25.54 -5.65
CA ASP A 299 15.33 24.88 -6.95
C ASP A 299 16.53 23.94 -7.18
N VAL A 300 17.66 24.27 -6.58
CA VAL A 300 18.95 23.61 -6.82
C VAL A 300 19.38 22.64 -5.73
N ARG A 301 18.80 22.71 -4.51
CA ARG A 301 19.24 21.89 -3.35
C ARG A 301 19.27 20.38 -3.63
N LEU A 302 18.33 19.88 -4.45
CA LEU A 302 18.31 18.47 -4.85
C LEU A 302 19.52 18.13 -5.71
N ALA A 303 19.79 18.91 -6.75
CA ALA A 303 20.94 18.71 -7.63
C ALA A 303 22.27 18.81 -6.86
N VAL A 304 22.38 19.76 -5.93
CA VAL A 304 23.54 19.89 -5.04
C VAL A 304 23.69 18.65 -4.17
N MET A 305 22.63 18.20 -3.49
CA MET A 305 22.70 17.00 -2.65
C MET A 305 23.08 15.75 -3.46
N THR A 306 22.47 15.54 -4.62
CA THR A 306 22.81 14.42 -5.52
C THR A 306 24.29 14.45 -5.92
N ARG A 307 24.82 15.63 -6.29
CA ARG A 307 26.24 15.79 -6.62
C ARG A 307 27.15 15.41 -5.46
N LEU A 308 26.80 15.82 -4.23
CA LEU A 308 27.59 15.51 -3.04
C LEU A 308 27.52 14.02 -2.66
N LEU A 309 26.36 13.39 -2.79
CA LEU A 309 26.21 11.95 -2.58
C LEU A 309 27.04 11.17 -3.61
N ARG A 310 26.99 11.54 -4.89
CA ARG A 310 27.85 10.96 -5.93
C ARG A 310 29.32 11.09 -5.57
N ALA A 311 29.78 12.30 -5.23
CA ALA A 311 31.17 12.53 -4.82
C ALA A 311 31.57 11.66 -3.62
N LYS A 312 30.71 11.52 -2.61
CA LYS A 312 30.96 10.65 -1.46
C LYS A 312 31.19 9.20 -1.88
N PHE A 313 30.29 8.60 -2.65
CA PHE A 313 30.41 7.18 -2.99
C PHE A 313 31.44 6.91 -4.10
N ASP A 314 31.77 7.90 -4.92
CA ASP A 314 32.85 7.82 -5.89
C ASP A 314 34.24 7.87 -5.22
N GLN A 315 34.42 8.80 -4.26
CA GLN A 315 35.68 8.96 -3.54
C GLN A 315 35.87 7.94 -2.40
N HIS A 316 34.80 7.25 -1.97
CA HIS A 316 34.81 6.23 -0.92
C HIS A 316 34.16 4.92 -1.39
N PRO A 317 34.89 4.09 -2.17
CA PRO A 317 34.37 2.83 -2.70
C PRO A 317 33.88 1.86 -1.61
N GLU A 318 34.48 1.86 -0.43
CA GLU A 318 34.06 1.05 0.72
C GLU A 318 32.64 1.40 1.19
N LEU A 319 32.26 2.69 1.14
CA LEU A 319 30.91 3.13 1.48
C LEU A 319 29.93 2.84 0.35
N ALA A 320 30.41 2.85 -0.89
CA ALA A 320 29.62 2.46 -2.06
C ALA A 320 29.23 0.97 -1.99
N GLU A 321 30.11 0.09 -1.52
CA GLU A 321 29.76 -1.31 -1.27
C GLU A 321 28.64 -1.45 -0.24
N VAL A 322 28.67 -0.67 0.85
CA VAL A 322 27.59 -0.69 1.85
C VAL A 322 26.27 -0.24 1.22
N LEU A 323 26.29 0.77 0.35
CA LEU A 323 25.09 1.24 -0.36
C LEU A 323 24.58 0.16 -1.32
N LEU A 324 25.46 -0.52 -2.07
CA LEU A 324 25.09 -1.59 -2.99
C LEU A 324 24.52 -2.82 -2.26
N ALA A 325 25.08 -3.15 -1.09
CA ALA A 325 24.65 -4.26 -0.24
C ALA A 325 23.21 -4.09 0.29
N THR A 326 22.64 -2.88 0.26
CA THR A 326 21.22 -2.65 0.59
C THR A 326 20.25 -3.25 -0.45
N GLY A 327 20.74 -3.81 -1.56
CA GLY A 327 19.91 -4.57 -2.50
C GLY A 327 18.82 -3.70 -3.14
N ASN A 328 17.59 -4.22 -3.19
CA ASN A 328 16.41 -3.49 -3.67
C ASN A 328 15.59 -2.90 -2.50
N ALA A 329 16.15 -2.85 -1.28
CA ALA A 329 15.47 -2.28 -0.11
C ALA A 329 15.19 -0.79 -0.31
N THR A 330 14.03 -0.35 0.17
CA THR A 330 13.73 1.07 0.31
C THR A 330 14.53 1.66 1.46
N LEU A 331 15.20 2.79 1.24
CA LEU A 331 16.00 3.49 2.23
C LEU A 331 15.17 4.60 2.86
N LEU A 332 14.85 4.47 4.15
CA LEU A 332 14.12 5.50 4.89
C LEU A 332 15.11 6.35 5.67
N TYR A 333 15.27 7.62 5.29
CA TYR A 333 16.20 8.52 5.99
C TYR A 333 15.49 9.15 7.18
N ASN A 334 15.73 8.70 8.40
CA ASN A 334 15.11 9.33 9.56
C ASN A 334 15.82 10.66 9.88
N GLU A 335 15.15 11.78 9.61
CA GLU A 335 15.56 13.13 10.00
C GLU A 335 14.31 13.84 10.54
N GLY A 336 14.21 13.98 11.87
CA GLY A 336 12.99 14.43 12.54
C GLY A 336 12.58 15.87 12.22
N ASP A 337 13.50 16.67 11.68
CA ASP A 337 13.31 18.11 11.50
C ASP A 337 12.88 18.52 10.08
N SER A 338 12.78 17.59 9.13
CA SER A 338 12.48 17.93 7.73
C SER A 338 11.50 16.96 7.06
N PRO A 339 10.23 17.36 6.87
CA PRO A 339 9.28 16.63 6.03
C PRO A 339 9.71 16.53 4.56
N PHE A 340 10.64 17.40 4.12
CA PHE A 340 11.17 17.34 2.75
C PHE A 340 12.24 16.25 2.62
N TRP A 341 13.20 16.20 3.54
CA TRP A 341 14.35 15.29 3.44
C TRP A 341 14.10 13.91 4.06
N GLY A 342 13.35 13.85 5.17
CA GLY A 342 13.20 12.66 5.99
C GLY A 342 12.03 11.72 5.64
N GLY A 343 12.07 10.52 6.22
CA GLY A 343 11.13 9.40 6.03
C GLY A 343 9.72 9.66 6.53
N GLY A 344 9.54 10.58 7.49
CA GLY A 344 8.21 11.05 7.94
C GLY A 344 7.47 11.94 6.94
N GLY A 345 8.09 12.23 5.78
CA GLY A 345 7.50 13.02 4.70
C GLY A 345 7.90 12.49 3.31
N ARG A 346 8.51 13.34 2.46
CA ARG A 346 8.84 12.99 1.06
C ARG A 346 10.03 12.04 0.91
N ASN A 347 10.85 11.88 1.96
CA ASN A 347 12.03 11.01 1.98
C ASN A 347 13.01 11.24 0.82
N TRP A 348 13.25 12.51 0.43
CA TRP A 348 14.14 12.80 -0.69
C TRP A 348 15.55 12.25 -0.48
N LEU A 349 16.08 12.24 0.75
CA LEU A 349 17.42 11.67 1.00
C LEU A 349 17.47 10.17 0.69
N GLY A 350 16.46 9.42 1.15
CA GLY A 350 16.33 7.99 0.82
C GLY A 350 16.29 7.75 -0.68
N ARG A 351 15.43 8.49 -1.39
CA ARG A 351 15.29 8.39 -2.86
C ARG A 351 16.58 8.74 -3.61
N LEU A 352 17.32 9.75 -3.15
CA LEU A 352 18.60 10.12 -3.77
C LEU A 352 19.67 9.06 -3.53
N LEU A 353 19.72 8.43 -2.35
CA LEU A 353 20.60 7.29 -2.10
C LEU A 353 20.25 6.10 -3.01
N GLU A 354 18.96 5.82 -3.21
CA GLU A 354 18.50 4.78 -4.15
C GLU A 354 18.87 5.10 -5.60
N LEU A 355 18.78 6.37 -6.02
CA LEU A 355 19.25 6.82 -7.33
C LEU A 355 20.75 6.60 -7.49
N VAL A 356 21.57 7.06 -6.54
CA VAL A 356 23.02 6.86 -6.60
C VAL A 356 23.39 5.37 -6.56
N ARG A 357 22.66 4.55 -5.80
CA ARG A 357 22.80 3.09 -5.82
C ARG A 357 22.56 2.51 -7.20
N ALA A 358 21.51 2.97 -7.90
CA ALA A 358 21.21 2.53 -9.27
C ALA A 358 22.30 2.97 -10.26
N GLU A 359 22.81 4.20 -10.13
CA GLU A 359 23.94 4.71 -10.93
C GLU A 359 25.21 3.88 -10.73
N LEU A 360 25.55 3.55 -9.49
CA LEU A 360 26.70 2.69 -9.15
C LEU A 360 26.56 1.28 -9.74
N ARG A 361 25.34 0.72 -9.76
CA ARG A 361 25.07 -0.58 -10.42
C ARG A 361 25.26 -0.48 -11.93
N ALA A 362 24.69 0.55 -12.56
CA ALA A 362 24.82 0.75 -14.00
C ALA A 362 26.29 0.97 -14.44
N ALA A 363 27.09 1.62 -13.61
CA ALA A 363 28.52 1.82 -13.85
C ALA A 363 29.37 0.54 -13.67
N ARG A 364 28.82 -0.53 -13.10
CA ARG A 364 29.47 -1.84 -12.91
C ARG A 364 28.77 -2.91 -13.76
N PRO A 365 29.04 -2.98 -15.07
CA PRO A 365 28.57 -4.10 -15.87
C PRO A 365 29.32 -5.36 -15.41
N ASP A 366 28.58 -6.25 -14.74
CA ASP A 366 28.90 -7.63 -14.36
C ASP A 366 29.77 -7.88 -13.10
N ARG A 367 29.09 -8.41 -12.08
CA ARG A 367 29.48 -9.64 -11.40
C ARG A 367 28.36 -10.65 -11.51
#